data_AF-A0A6V7BPG4-F1
#
_entry.id   AF-A0A6V7BPG4-F1
#
_cell.length_a   1.000
_cell.length_b   1.000
_cell.length_c   1.000
_cell.angle_alpha   90.00
_cell.angle_beta   90.00
_cell.angle_gamma   90.00
#
_symmetry.space_group_name_H-M   'P 1'
#
loop_
_entity.id
_entity.type
_entity.pdbx_description
1 polymer ?
#
loop_
_entity_poly.entity_id
_entity_poly.type
_entity_poly.pdbx_seq_one_letter_code
_entity_poly.pdbx_strand_id
1 'polypeptide(L)'
;MHIRYTPTNAPHALSINVAPISFGLGSADVPIARVTMSQYCNVTPVNRNPMNSNFSRSLLPLLMIAIALPSACTRTPSEARRDAGTSSAATVPPPLQKKGKSTNNGAEVVSANTTLQELERRLLRFIDRLTVPADLDYPQMESALGIKLGPPSDPAYPWRELKDAALADGYALYATHRPTKDGFSRIEIAVTLPDHSDPTRVPTSTCIWEAEALSKALEAMGYTRGGQRPFQGGWLRQHWRAIDGGSQIFSVSLLLYRTNEQSSQKECIYSVKIDGGKP
;
A
#
# COMPACT_ATOMS: atom_id res chain seq x y z
N MET A 1 56.09 12.36 31.55
CA MET A 1 55.74 11.24 32.45
C MET A 1 54.32 11.47 32.98
N HIS A 2 53.32 10.89 32.32
CA HIS A 2 52.07 10.43 32.90
C HIS A 2 51.42 9.51 31.86
N ILE A 3 51.27 8.24 32.22
CA ILE A 3 50.69 7.17 31.41
C ILE A 3 49.23 7.03 31.84
N ARG A 4 48.31 6.91 30.87
CA ARG A 4 47.10 6.08 31.04
C ARG A 4 46.90 5.23 29.79
N TYR A 5 46.77 3.94 30.05
CA TYR A 5 46.53 2.83 29.14
C TYR A 5 45.16 2.94 28.45
N THR A 6 45.10 2.60 27.16
CA THR A 6 43.92 1.98 26.53
C THR A 6 44.37 0.67 25.88
N PRO A 7 43.68 -0.46 26.12
CA PRO A 7 44.00 -1.72 25.48
C PRO A 7 43.39 -1.80 24.07
N THR A 8 44.25 -2.10 23.11
CA THR A 8 43.96 -2.66 21.79
C THR A 8 43.26 -4.03 21.93
N ASN A 9 42.26 -4.30 21.07
CA ASN A 9 41.91 -5.64 20.60
C ASN A 9 40.96 -5.55 19.38
N ALA A 10 41.55 -5.48 18.19
CA ALA A 10 41.12 -6.30 17.03
C ALA A 10 41.94 -7.61 17.09
N PRO A 11 41.58 -8.75 16.44
CA PRO A 11 40.74 -8.88 15.24
C PRO A 11 39.77 -10.10 15.23
N HIS A 12 38.81 -10.14 14.30
CA HIS A 12 38.45 -11.38 13.59
C HIS A 12 37.98 -11.03 12.18
N ALA A 13 38.90 -11.17 11.23
CA ALA A 13 38.60 -11.25 9.81
C ALA A 13 38.02 -12.63 9.51
N LEU A 14 36.84 -12.69 8.87
CA LEU A 14 36.37 -13.90 8.23
C LEU A 14 36.79 -13.82 6.76
N SER A 15 37.83 -14.58 6.40
CA SER A 15 38.27 -14.77 5.02
C SER A 15 37.46 -15.92 4.43
N ILE A 16 36.78 -15.70 3.31
CA ILE A 16 36.17 -16.76 2.50
C ILE A 16 36.96 -16.83 1.19
N ASN A 17 37.83 -17.85 1.10
CA ASN A 17 38.41 -18.28 -0.17
C ASN A 17 37.34 -19.03 -0.96
N VAL A 18 37.04 -18.58 -2.18
CA VAL A 18 36.29 -19.37 -3.16
C VAL A 18 37.23 -19.70 -4.32
N ALA A 19 37.58 -20.98 -4.43
CA ALA A 19 38.32 -21.51 -5.58
C ALA A 19 37.42 -21.57 -6.83
N PRO A 20 37.98 -21.46 -8.05
CA PRO A 20 37.21 -21.53 -9.28
C PRO A 20 36.87 -22.99 -9.61
N ILE A 21 35.61 -23.26 -9.95
CA ILE A 21 35.19 -24.51 -10.60
C ILE A 21 34.62 -24.14 -11.97
N SER A 22 35.21 -24.70 -13.02
CA SER A 22 34.71 -24.60 -14.40
C SER A 22 34.22 -25.95 -14.90
N PHE A 23 32.97 -25.88 -15.39
CA PHE A 23 32.24 -26.62 -16.42
C PHE A 23 32.16 -28.16 -16.46
N GLY A 24 30.91 -28.63 -16.55
CA GLY A 24 30.50 -29.89 -17.17
C GLY A 24 29.03 -29.84 -17.57
N LEU A 25 28.75 -30.09 -18.85
CA LEU A 25 27.40 -30.15 -19.46
C LEU A 25 26.47 -31.14 -18.76
N GLY A 26 25.15 -30.88 -18.84
CA GLY A 26 24.17 -31.96 -18.91
C GLY A 26 22.88 -31.75 -18.13
N SER A 27 21.82 -31.48 -18.89
CA SER A 27 20.45 -31.94 -18.68
C SER A 27 19.62 -31.45 -17.49
N ALA A 28 18.36 -31.21 -17.83
CA ALA A 28 17.25 -30.75 -17.01
C ALA A 28 17.05 -31.53 -15.71
N ASP A 29 16.75 -30.80 -14.63
CA ASP A 29 15.58 -31.05 -13.78
C ASP A 29 15.40 -29.89 -12.79
N VAL A 30 14.19 -29.32 -12.75
CA VAL A 30 13.79 -28.21 -11.87
C VAL A 30 13.18 -28.79 -10.60
N PRO A 31 13.72 -28.53 -9.39
CA PRO A 31 12.97 -28.77 -8.17
C PRO A 31 12.14 -27.53 -7.81
N ILE A 32 10.81 -27.71 -7.81
CA ILE A 32 9.82 -26.78 -7.25
C ILE A 32 10.02 -26.73 -5.73
N ALA A 33 10.57 -25.63 -5.21
CA ALA A 33 10.58 -25.36 -3.78
C ALA A 33 9.29 -24.63 -3.38
N ARG A 34 8.37 -25.36 -2.74
CA ARG A 34 7.25 -24.80 -1.95
C ARG A 34 7.84 -24.03 -0.76
N VAL A 35 7.60 -22.73 -0.68
CA VAL A 35 7.88 -21.95 0.53
C VAL A 35 6.60 -21.83 1.35
N THR A 36 6.55 -22.58 2.45
CA THR A 36 5.59 -22.41 3.53
C THR A 36 5.94 -21.16 4.35
N MET A 37 4.98 -20.26 4.48
CA MET A 37 5.08 -19.01 5.25
C MET A 37 4.95 -19.33 6.75
N SER A 38 6.07 -19.32 7.49
CA SER A 38 6.05 -19.40 8.96
C SER A 38 6.05 -17.98 9.54
N GLN A 39 4.95 -17.60 10.19
CA GLN A 39 4.86 -16.38 11.00
C GLN A 39 5.71 -16.56 12.26
N TYR A 40 6.74 -15.74 12.43
CA TYR A 40 7.41 -15.57 13.71
C TYR A 40 6.86 -14.33 14.41
N CYS A 41 6.04 -14.56 15.44
CA CYS A 41 5.77 -13.57 16.48
C CYS A 41 6.98 -13.50 17.42
N ASN A 42 7.77 -12.43 17.34
CA ASN A 42 8.72 -12.09 18.39
C ASN A 42 8.02 -11.18 19.41
N VAL A 43 7.53 -11.79 20.49
CA VAL A 43 7.21 -11.09 21.74
C VAL A 43 8.37 -11.34 22.69
N THR A 44 9.09 -10.28 23.05
CA THR A 44 10.04 -10.32 24.17
C THR A 44 9.27 -10.41 25.49
N PRO A 45 9.52 -11.41 26.35
CA PRO A 45 8.88 -11.46 27.66
C PRO A 45 9.56 -10.49 28.62
N VAL A 46 8.75 -9.59 29.20
CA VAL A 46 9.11 -8.83 30.41
C VAL A 46 9.24 -9.82 31.56
N ASN A 47 10.42 -9.84 32.17
CA ASN A 47 10.75 -10.63 33.35
C ASN A 47 9.96 -10.10 34.57
N ARG A 48 9.02 -10.90 35.09
CA ARG A 48 8.44 -10.71 36.42
C ARG A 48 8.63 -11.99 37.22
N ASN A 49 9.32 -11.85 38.36
CA ASN A 49 9.48 -12.89 39.36
C ASN A 49 8.10 -13.43 39.81
N PRO A 50 7.92 -14.76 39.94
CA PRO A 50 6.72 -15.34 40.51
C PRO A 50 6.84 -15.42 42.04
N MET A 51 5.77 -15.06 42.73
CA MET A 51 5.58 -15.42 44.13
C MET A 51 4.31 -16.25 44.26
N ASN A 52 4.50 -17.34 44.97
CA ASN A 52 3.69 -18.53 45.11
C ASN A 52 2.43 -18.27 45.96
N SER A 53 1.30 -18.92 45.64
CA SER A 53 0.59 -19.86 46.53
C SER A 53 -0.93 -19.97 46.31
N ASN A 54 -1.36 -21.24 46.38
CA ASN A 54 -2.62 -21.77 46.89
C ASN A 54 -3.76 -22.17 45.92
N PHE A 55 -3.83 -23.51 45.82
CA PHE A 55 -4.90 -24.39 45.41
C PHE A 55 -6.29 -24.05 45.98
N SER A 56 -7.33 -24.24 45.17
CA SER A 56 -8.52 -24.98 45.59
C SER A 56 -9.25 -25.60 44.39
N ARG A 57 -9.65 -26.86 44.58
CA ARG A 57 -10.33 -27.76 43.62
C ARG A 57 -11.84 -27.50 43.61
N SER A 58 -12.48 -27.65 42.44
CA SER A 58 -13.81 -28.27 42.36
C SER A 58 -14.04 -28.85 40.96
N LEU A 59 -14.53 -30.08 40.91
CA LEU A 59 -14.81 -30.91 39.73
C LEU A 59 -16.33 -31.08 39.58
N LEU A 60 -16.86 -30.72 38.39
CA LEU A 60 -17.94 -31.35 37.56
C LEU A 60 -19.36 -31.64 38.16
N PRO A 61 -20.42 -31.97 37.36
CA PRO A 61 -20.64 -31.92 35.89
C PRO A 61 -22.07 -31.45 35.41
N LEU A 62 -22.24 -31.44 34.07
CA LEU A 62 -23.45 -31.80 33.26
C LEU A 62 -24.71 -30.89 33.21
N LEU A 63 -25.01 -30.33 32.03
CA LEU A 63 -26.26 -30.64 31.30
C LEU A 63 -26.18 -30.26 29.80
N MET A 64 -26.56 -31.21 28.96
CA MET A 64 -26.74 -31.10 27.51
C MET A 64 -28.10 -30.46 27.19
N ILE A 65 -28.15 -29.46 26.30
CA ILE A 65 -29.36 -29.16 25.52
C ILE A 65 -28.94 -28.83 24.08
N ALA A 66 -29.19 -29.79 23.19
CA ALA A 66 -29.24 -29.59 21.76
C ALA A 66 -30.67 -29.16 21.39
N ILE A 67 -30.86 -27.99 20.78
CA ILE A 67 -32.07 -27.69 19.98
C ILE A 67 -31.64 -26.87 18.75
N ALA A 68 -32.25 -27.28 17.64
CA ALA A 68 -31.96 -26.97 16.24
C ALA A 68 -32.11 -25.49 15.83
N LEU A 69 -31.39 -25.13 14.76
CA LEU A 69 -31.63 -23.96 13.94
C LEU A 69 -33.05 -23.98 13.32
N PRO A 70 -33.60 -22.79 13.03
CA PRO A 70 -34.37 -22.59 11.83
C PRO A 70 -33.62 -21.67 10.86
N SER A 71 -33.15 -22.25 9.76
CA SER A 71 -33.00 -21.54 8.49
C SER A 71 -34.34 -21.61 7.76
N ALA A 72 -34.99 -20.48 7.50
CA ALA A 72 -35.87 -20.31 6.35
C ALA A 72 -36.20 -18.83 6.16
N CYS A 73 -35.80 -18.33 4.99
CA CYS A 73 -36.41 -17.15 4.38
C CYS A 73 -37.87 -17.48 4.03
N THR A 74 -38.79 -16.61 4.42
CA THR A 74 -40.11 -16.53 3.78
C THR A 74 -40.52 -15.08 3.67
N ARG A 75 -40.53 -14.59 2.42
CA ARG A 75 -41.33 -13.45 1.99
C ARG A 75 -42.80 -13.86 2.02
N THR A 76 -43.68 -12.98 2.49
CA THR A 76 -45.10 -13.02 2.16
C THR A 76 -45.54 -11.66 1.58
N PRO A 77 -46.27 -11.66 0.46
CA PRO A 77 -46.87 -10.48 -0.14
C PRO A 77 -48.29 -10.23 0.40
N SER A 78 -48.86 -9.10 -0.02
CA SER A 78 -50.27 -8.71 0.02
C SER A 78 -50.77 -8.01 1.30
N GLU A 79 -50.86 -6.69 1.21
CA GLU A 79 -52.10 -5.99 1.53
C GLU A 79 -52.47 -5.15 0.31
N ALA A 80 -53.71 -5.33 -0.15
CA ALA A 80 -54.26 -4.73 -1.35
C ALA A 80 -55.50 -3.92 -0.96
N ARG A 81 -55.75 -2.89 -1.79
CA ARG A 81 -56.95 -2.01 -1.88
C ARG A 81 -56.99 -0.85 -0.90
N ARG A 82 -57.42 0.35 -1.27
CA ARG A 82 -57.93 1.00 -2.50
C ARG A 82 -57.79 2.50 -2.16
N ASP A 83 -57.55 3.40 -3.11
CA ASP A 83 -58.65 4.09 -3.76
C ASP A 83 -58.26 4.70 -5.11
N ALA A 84 -59.30 4.83 -5.92
CA ALA A 84 -59.29 5.17 -7.33
C ALA A 84 -58.94 6.63 -7.61
N GLY A 85 -58.34 6.84 -8.78
CA GLY A 85 -58.12 8.16 -9.36
C GLY A 85 -57.46 8.07 -10.73
N THR A 86 -58.16 7.51 -11.71
CA THR A 86 -57.75 7.50 -13.12
C THR A 86 -57.66 8.93 -13.67
N SER A 87 -56.52 9.32 -14.22
CA SER A 87 -56.50 10.09 -15.46
C SER A 87 -55.19 9.88 -16.22
N SER A 88 -55.35 9.55 -17.49
CA SER A 88 -54.33 9.34 -18.51
C SER A 88 -54.03 10.66 -19.21
N ALA A 89 -52.76 11.05 -19.37
CA ALA A 89 -52.27 11.77 -20.57
C ALA A 89 -50.79 12.19 -20.47
N ALA A 90 -50.14 12.07 -21.63
CA ALA A 90 -49.06 12.90 -22.17
C ALA A 90 -47.63 12.75 -21.61
N THR A 91 -46.82 12.04 -22.41
CA THR A 91 -45.37 12.18 -22.55
C THR A 91 -44.99 13.64 -22.80
N VAL A 92 -44.25 14.24 -21.85
CA VAL A 92 -43.52 15.50 -22.04
C VAL A 92 -42.02 15.17 -22.05
N PRO A 93 -41.25 15.54 -23.10
CA PRO A 93 -39.81 15.35 -23.11
C PRO A 93 -39.15 16.29 -22.09
N PRO A 94 -38.13 15.86 -21.32
CA PRO A 94 -37.40 16.80 -20.47
C PRO A 94 -36.61 17.79 -21.35
N PRO A 95 -36.55 19.08 -20.96
CA PRO A 95 -35.88 20.09 -21.74
C PRO A 95 -34.37 19.84 -21.76
N LEU A 96 -33.81 20.07 -22.94
CA LEU A 96 -32.39 20.10 -23.28
C LEU A 96 -31.63 20.93 -22.23
N GLN A 97 -30.92 20.26 -21.31
CA GLN A 97 -30.03 20.96 -20.40
C GLN A 97 -28.88 21.55 -21.22
N LYS A 98 -28.87 22.88 -21.30
CA LYS A 98 -27.72 23.68 -21.74
C LYS A 98 -26.48 23.13 -21.04
N LYS A 99 -25.46 22.86 -21.85
CA LYS A 99 -24.08 22.55 -21.48
C LYS A 99 -23.61 23.55 -20.42
N GLY A 100 -23.86 23.21 -19.16
CA GLY A 100 -23.21 23.83 -18.03
C GLY A 100 -21.73 23.59 -18.25
N LYS A 101 -20.96 24.67 -18.27
CA LYS A 101 -19.51 24.62 -18.16
C LYS A 101 -19.22 24.00 -16.80
N SER A 102 -19.21 22.66 -16.75
CA SER A 102 -18.61 21.92 -15.66
C SER A 102 -17.15 22.33 -15.70
N THR A 103 -16.77 23.17 -14.75
CA THR A 103 -15.37 23.34 -14.39
C THR A 103 -14.95 22.00 -13.81
N ASN A 104 -14.62 21.07 -14.71
CA ASN A 104 -14.14 19.75 -14.37
C ASN A 104 -12.76 19.97 -13.75
N ASN A 105 -12.74 20.22 -12.44
CA ASN A 105 -11.51 20.31 -11.65
C ASN A 105 -10.86 18.93 -11.46
N GLY A 106 -11.34 17.90 -12.16
CA GLY A 106 -10.71 16.59 -12.24
C GLY A 106 -9.48 16.66 -13.14
N ALA A 107 -8.42 15.98 -12.73
CA ALA A 107 -7.25 15.82 -13.59
C ALA A 107 -7.66 15.14 -14.91
N GLU A 108 -7.03 15.54 -16.01
CA GLU A 108 -7.17 14.84 -17.29
C GLU A 108 -6.83 13.36 -17.09
N VAL A 109 -7.62 12.47 -17.68
CA VAL A 109 -7.41 11.03 -17.52
C VAL A 109 -6.01 10.65 -18.00
N VAL A 110 -5.30 9.87 -17.19
CA VAL A 110 -3.98 9.33 -17.49
C VAL A 110 -4.05 8.59 -18.83
N SER A 111 -3.05 8.85 -19.64
CA SER A 111 -2.92 8.31 -21.00
C SER A 111 -1.44 8.17 -21.36
N ALA A 112 -1.18 7.63 -22.55
CA ALA A 112 0.16 7.55 -23.13
C ALA A 112 0.85 8.91 -23.34
N ASN A 113 0.18 10.04 -23.07
CA ASN A 113 0.77 11.37 -23.09
C ASN A 113 1.12 11.90 -21.68
N THR A 114 0.74 11.18 -20.62
CA THR A 114 1.01 11.59 -19.24
C THR A 114 2.44 11.25 -18.87
N THR A 115 3.26 12.27 -18.61
CA THR A 115 4.65 12.09 -18.20
C THR A 115 4.78 11.70 -16.73
N LEU A 116 5.92 11.11 -16.36
CA LEU A 116 6.23 10.78 -14.95
C LEU A 116 6.22 12.01 -14.04
N GLN A 117 6.68 13.17 -14.53
CA GLN A 117 6.72 14.41 -13.77
C GLN A 117 5.30 14.95 -13.52
N GLU A 118 4.41 14.85 -14.50
CA GLU A 118 3.01 15.24 -14.34
C GLU A 118 2.29 14.33 -13.34
N LEU A 119 2.55 13.01 -13.40
CA LEU A 119 2.03 12.05 -12.43
C LEU A 119 2.56 12.31 -11.01
N GLU A 120 3.86 12.56 -10.85
CA GLU A 120 4.47 12.91 -9.56
C GLU A 120 3.82 14.16 -8.96
N ARG A 121 3.65 15.20 -9.77
CA ARG A 121 3.02 16.46 -9.37
C ARG A 121 1.58 16.25 -8.90
N ARG A 122 0.81 15.38 -9.57
CA ARG A 122 -0.56 15.01 -9.16
C ARG A 122 -0.57 14.23 -7.85
N LEU A 123 0.36 13.27 -7.71
CA LEU A 123 0.51 12.48 -6.49
C LEU A 123 0.87 13.34 -5.27
N LEU A 124 1.85 14.24 -5.40
CA LEU A 124 2.23 15.14 -4.32
C LEU A 124 1.07 16.07 -3.92
N ARG A 125 0.31 16.59 -4.90
CA ARG A 125 -0.90 17.38 -4.62
C ARG A 125 -1.97 16.56 -3.90
N PHE A 126 -2.14 15.28 -4.23
CA PHE A 126 -3.07 14.39 -3.53
C PHE A 126 -2.65 14.21 -2.07
N ILE A 127 -1.37 13.90 -1.83
CA ILE A 127 -0.80 13.69 -0.49
C ILE A 127 -0.90 14.95 0.39
N ASP A 128 -0.66 16.13 -0.19
CA ASP A 128 -0.71 17.40 0.54
C ASP A 128 -2.08 17.65 1.16
N ARG A 129 -3.14 17.36 0.39
CA ARG A 129 -4.55 17.61 0.73
C ARG A 129 -5.13 16.69 1.81
N LEU A 130 -4.39 15.65 2.22
CA LEU A 130 -4.86 14.69 3.22
C LEU A 130 -4.95 15.33 4.60
N THR A 131 -6.14 15.43 5.17
CA THR A 131 -6.38 16.06 6.47
C THR A 131 -7.10 15.14 7.46
N VAL A 132 -7.97 14.26 6.96
CA VAL A 132 -8.74 13.30 7.75
C VAL A 132 -8.69 11.90 7.10
N PRO A 133 -8.88 10.81 7.86
CA PRO A 133 -8.73 9.44 7.32
C PRO A 133 -9.54 9.17 6.05
N ALA A 134 -10.73 9.76 5.94
CA ALA A 134 -11.63 9.64 4.79
C ALA A 134 -11.08 10.27 3.49
N ASP A 135 -10.02 11.07 3.55
CA ASP A 135 -9.39 11.64 2.36
C ASP A 135 -8.61 10.60 1.53
N LEU A 136 -8.30 9.44 2.12
CA LEU A 136 -7.70 8.30 1.40
C LEU A 136 -8.73 7.49 0.57
N ASP A 137 -9.90 8.05 0.32
CA ASP A 137 -10.96 7.40 -0.46
C ASP A 137 -10.64 7.32 -1.96
N TYR A 138 -11.10 6.25 -2.61
CA TYR A 138 -10.73 5.96 -4.00
C TYR A 138 -11.25 6.97 -5.04
N PRO A 139 -12.44 7.58 -4.94
CA PRO A 139 -12.89 8.62 -5.87
C PRO A 139 -12.01 9.87 -5.78
N GLN A 140 -11.51 10.21 -4.59
CA GLN A 140 -10.58 11.33 -4.42
C GLN A 140 -9.26 11.02 -5.10
N MET A 141 -8.72 9.82 -4.87
CA MET A 141 -7.51 9.32 -5.53
C MET A 141 -7.66 9.31 -7.06
N GLU A 142 -8.76 8.75 -7.59
CA GLU A 142 -9.06 8.74 -9.03
C GLU A 142 -9.08 10.15 -9.61
N SER A 143 -9.78 11.08 -8.96
CA SER A 143 -9.89 12.47 -9.43
C SER A 143 -8.55 13.20 -9.38
N ALA A 144 -7.73 12.94 -8.36
CA ALA A 144 -6.47 13.65 -8.16
C ALA A 144 -5.38 13.17 -9.12
N LEU A 145 -5.31 11.86 -9.37
CA LEU A 145 -4.33 11.25 -10.26
C LEU A 145 -4.79 11.26 -11.73
N GLY A 146 -6.10 11.36 -11.97
CA GLY A 146 -6.69 11.22 -13.30
C GLY A 146 -6.80 9.75 -13.70
N ILE A 147 -7.07 8.84 -12.77
CA ILE A 147 -7.16 7.40 -13.06
C ILE A 147 -8.59 6.89 -12.89
N LYS A 148 -8.83 5.67 -13.35
CA LYS A 148 -10.05 4.92 -13.09
C LYS A 148 -9.67 3.53 -12.61
N LEU A 149 -10.00 3.22 -11.37
CA LEU A 149 -9.81 1.89 -10.80
C LEU A 149 -10.94 0.98 -11.27
N GLY A 150 -10.63 -0.31 -11.40
CA GLY A 150 -11.62 -1.32 -11.70
C GLY A 150 -12.71 -1.46 -10.63
N PRO A 151 -13.76 -2.25 -10.92
CA PRO A 151 -14.67 -2.71 -9.88
C PRO A 151 -13.87 -3.49 -8.81
N PRO A 152 -14.39 -3.62 -7.58
CA PRO A 152 -13.70 -4.37 -6.56
C PRO A 152 -13.53 -5.83 -6.97
N SER A 153 -12.36 -6.41 -6.69
CA SER A 153 -12.06 -7.80 -7.07
C SER A 153 -12.91 -8.81 -6.29
N ASP A 154 -13.38 -8.45 -5.10
CA ASP A 154 -14.24 -9.26 -4.24
C ASP A 154 -15.26 -8.36 -3.51
N PRO A 155 -16.58 -8.66 -3.54
CA PRO A 155 -17.57 -7.90 -2.78
C PRO A 155 -17.31 -7.85 -1.26
N ALA A 156 -16.68 -8.89 -0.70
CA ALA A 156 -16.31 -8.96 0.72
C ALA A 156 -15.02 -8.18 1.03
N TYR A 157 -14.16 -7.97 0.03
CA TYR A 157 -12.92 -7.20 0.14
C TYR A 157 -12.91 -6.13 -0.94
N PRO A 158 -13.36 -4.89 -0.63
CA PRO A 158 -13.55 -3.81 -1.60
C PRO A 158 -12.23 -3.21 -2.13
N TRP A 159 -11.24 -4.05 -2.40
CA TRP A 159 -9.97 -3.73 -3.04
C TRP A 159 -10.22 -3.46 -4.51
N ARG A 160 -9.82 -2.27 -4.94
CA ARG A 160 -9.83 -1.83 -6.34
C ARG A 160 -8.42 -1.67 -6.87
N GLU A 161 -8.23 -1.99 -8.14
CA GLU A 161 -6.93 -1.90 -8.80
C GLU A 161 -7.04 -1.34 -10.22
N LEU A 162 -5.96 -0.71 -10.65
CA LEU A 162 -5.66 -0.38 -12.03
C LEU A 162 -4.32 -1.03 -12.36
N LYS A 163 -4.31 -1.79 -13.45
CA LYS A 163 -3.11 -2.49 -13.95
C LYS A 163 -2.74 -1.95 -15.32
N ASP A 164 -1.45 -1.76 -15.51
CA ASP A 164 -0.82 -1.48 -16.80
C ASP A 164 -1.43 -0.29 -17.57
N ALA A 165 -1.80 0.78 -16.87
CA ALA A 165 -2.25 2.00 -17.53
C ALA A 165 -1.07 2.69 -18.21
N ALA A 166 -1.14 2.84 -19.53
CA ALA A 166 -0.05 3.43 -20.30
C ALA A 166 0.24 4.88 -19.88
N LEU A 167 1.53 5.17 -19.72
CA LEU A 167 2.10 6.51 -19.54
C LEU A 167 2.95 6.87 -20.77
N ALA A 168 3.48 8.10 -20.80
CA ALA A 168 4.47 8.51 -21.79
C ALA A 168 5.72 7.63 -21.73
N ASP A 169 6.49 7.61 -22.83
CA ASP A 169 7.79 6.94 -22.94
C ASP A 169 7.77 5.42 -22.67
N GLY A 170 6.60 4.80 -22.75
CA GLY A 170 6.42 3.35 -22.57
C GLY A 170 6.31 2.90 -21.12
N TYR A 171 6.32 3.80 -20.14
CA TYR A 171 6.06 3.44 -18.75
C TYR A 171 4.62 2.97 -18.55
N ALA A 172 4.39 2.19 -17.49
CA ALA A 172 3.05 1.76 -17.10
C ALA A 172 2.76 2.07 -15.63
N LEU A 173 1.53 2.49 -15.36
CA LEU A 173 1.02 2.81 -14.03
C LEU A 173 0.22 1.64 -13.45
N TYR A 174 0.57 1.29 -12.22
CA TYR A 174 -0.22 0.44 -11.34
C TYR A 174 -0.72 1.25 -10.16
N ALA A 175 -1.98 1.07 -9.79
CA ALA A 175 -2.57 1.74 -8.65
C ALA A 175 -3.53 0.83 -7.90
N THR A 176 -3.52 0.90 -6.57
CA THR A 176 -4.50 0.19 -5.73
C THR A 176 -5.07 1.06 -4.65
N HIS A 177 -6.28 0.70 -4.24
CA HIS A 177 -6.93 1.24 -3.06
C HIS A 177 -7.57 0.09 -2.28
N ARG A 178 -7.27 0.01 -0.97
CA ARG A 178 -7.77 -1.01 -0.07
C ARG A 178 -8.25 -0.38 1.25
N PRO A 179 -9.56 -0.34 1.52
CA PRO A 179 -10.09 0.10 2.80
C PRO A 179 -9.60 -0.75 3.97
N THR A 180 -9.39 -0.12 5.12
CA THR A 180 -9.05 -0.75 6.39
C THR A 180 -10.15 -0.53 7.43
N LYS A 181 -10.17 -1.37 8.48
CA LYS A 181 -11.26 -1.36 9.49
C LYS A 181 -11.23 -0.15 10.42
N ASP A 182 -10.11 0.53 10.50
CA ASP A 182 -9.84 1.71 11.33
C ASP A 182 -10.23 3.03 10.65
N GLY A 183 -10.91 2.97 9.50
CA GLY A 183 -11.40 4.13 8.76
C GLY A 183 -10.39 4.75 7.80
N PHE A 184 -9.18 4.20 7.73
CA PHE A 184 -8.19 4.55 6.72
C PHE A 184 -8.35 3.68 5.46
N SER A 185 -7.56 4.00 4.45
CA SER A 185 -7.34 3.17 3.27
C SER A 185 -5.86 3.08 2.98
N ARG A 186 -5.44 1.94 2.46
CA ARG A 186 -4.11 1.72 1.91
C ARG A 186 -4.12 1.97 0.42
N ILE A 187 -3.26 2.88 -0.02
CA ILE A 187 -3.05 3.20 -1.42
C ILE A 187 -1.64 2.80 -1.81
N GLU A 188 -1.49 2.23 -3.00
CA GLU A 188 -0.19 2.05 -3.63
C GLU A 188 -0.24 2.60 -5.04
N ILE A 189 0.75 3.43 -5.40
CA ILE A 189 0.98 3.96 -6.74
C ILE A 189 2.36 3.49 -7.16
N ALA A 190 2.43 2.65 -8.19
CA ALA A 190 3.68 2.12 -8.70
C ALA A 190 3.81 2.40 -10.20
N VAL A 191 5.05 2.60 -10.64
CA VAL A 191 5.39 2.78 -12.05
C VAL A 191 6.35 1.68 -12.46
N THR A 192 6.03 1.05 -13.58
CA THR A 192 6.84 0.04 -14.23
C THR A 192 7.68 0.68 -15.33
N LEU A 193 8.94 0.26 -15.44
CA LEU A 193 9.87 0.71 -16.48
C LEU A 193 9.37 0.34 -17.90
N PRO A 194 9.84 1.02 -18.96
CA PRO A 194 9.40 0.75 -20.33
C PRO A 194 9.71 -0.67 -20.83
N ASP A 195 10.74 -1.31 -20.27
CA ASP A 195 11.11 -2.70 -20.57
C ASP A 195 10.40 -3.72 -19.65
N HIS A 196 9.51 -3.25 -18.78
CA HIS A 196 8.80 -4.02 -17.76
C HIS A 196 9.69 -4.79 -16.77
N SER A 197 10.98 -4.44 -16.68
CA SER A 197 11.89 -5.04 -15.71
C SER A 197 11.60 -4.56 -14.29
N ASP A 198 11.89 -5.41 -13.30
CA ASP A 198 11.86 -5.04 -11.88
C ASP A 198 13.18 -4.34 -11.52
N PRO A 199 13.20 -3.02 -11.27
CA PRO A 199 14.43 -2.26 -11.03
C PRO A 199 15.11 -2.62 -9.70
N THR A 200 14.44 -3.37 -8.82
CA THR A 200 15.05 -3.89 -7.59
C THR A 200 15.83 -5.18 -7.80
N ARG A 201 15.70 -5.81 -8.98
CA ARG A 201 16.33 -7.08 -9.33
C ARG A 201 17.21 -6.99 -10.56
N VAL A 202 16.81 -6.17 -11.52
CA VAL A 202 17.51 -5.96 -12.78
C VAL A 202 18.20 -4.60 -12.73
N PRO A 203 19.54 -4.57 -12.83
CA PRO A 203 20.30 -3.34 -12.93
C PRO A 203 19.76 -2.42 -14.04
N THR A 204 19.34 -1.19 -13.67
CA THR A 204 18.97 -0.12 -14.62
C THR A 204 19.70 1.21 -14.34
N SER A 205 19.88 2.05 -15.36
CA SER A 205 20.29 3.46 -15.23
C SER A 205 19.09 4.42 -15.18
N THR A 206 17.91 3.94 -15.52
CA THR A 206 16.68 4.75 -15.60
C THR A 206 16.14 5.05 -14.21
N CYS A 207 15.87 6.33 -13.93
CA CYS A 207 15.25 6.77 -12.69
C CYS A 207 13.79 7.19 -12.96
N ILE A 208 12.83 6.58 -12.28
CA ILE A 208 11.41 6.96 -12.39
C ILE A 208 11.18 8.31 -11.68
N TRP A 209 11.42 8.37 -10.37
CA TRP A 209 11.42 9.61 -9.59
C TRP A 209 12.62 9.65 -8.66
N GLU A 210 13.23 10.83 -8.48
CA GLU A 210 14.37 10.98 -7.58
C GLU A 210 13.92 10.95 -6.10
N ALA A 211 14.49 10.03 -5.33
CA ALA A 211 14.02 9.77 -3.97
C ALA A 211 14.20 10.97 -3.03
N GLU A 212 15.31 11.69 -3.14
CA GLU A 212 15.61 12.83 -2.29
C GLU A 212 14.72 14.03 -2.58
N ALA A 213 14.43 14.29 -3.86
CA ALA A 213 13.54 15.38 -4.25
C ALA A 213 12.12 15.17 -3.70
N LEU A 214 11.58 13.96 -3.88
CA LEU A 214 10.25 13.61 -3.40
C LEU A 214 10.19 13.57 -1.86
N SER A 215 11.24 13.08 -1.19
CA SER A 215 11.35 13.14 0.28
C SER A 215 11.28 14.59 0.80
N LYS A 216 12.03 15.51 0.17
CA LYS A 216 11.99 16.94 0.54
C LYS A 216 10.63 17.58 0.29
N ALA A 217 9.93 17.18 -0.76
CA ALA A 217 8.57 17.65 -1.00
C ALA A 217 7.62 17.20 0.12
N LEU A 218 7.72 15.94 0.58
CA LEU A 218 6.97 15.44 1.75
C LEU A 218 7.30 16.22 3.03
N GLU A 219 8.57 16.51 3.26
CA GLU A 219 9.00 17.31 4.41
C GLU A 219 8.41 18.73 4.38
N ALA A 220 8.38 19.37 3.21
CA ALA A 220 7.76 20.68 3.03
C ALA A 220 6.23 20.66 3.29
N MET A 221 5.57 19.51 3.14
CA MET A 221 4.16 19.29 3.48
C MET A 221 3.94 18.94 4.96
N GLY A 222 4.99 18.96 5.79
CA GLY A 222 4.93 18.66 7.23
C GLY A 222 5.05 17.18 7.58
N TYR A 223 5.47 16.32 6.64
CA TYR A 223 5.85 14.96 6.99
C TYR A 223 7.25 14.94 7.62
N THR A 224 7.42 14.16 8.68
CA THR A 224 8.72 13.84 9.27
C THR A 224 9.32 12.66 8.53
N ARG A 225 10.56 12.81 8.03
CA ARG A 225 11.32 11.70 7.44
C ARG A 225 11.73 10.71 8.52
N GLY A 226 11.46 9.45 8.22
CA GLY A 226 11.78 8.30 9.04
C GLY A 226 13.04 7.56 8.63
N GLY A 227 13.14 6.33 9.13
CA GLY A 227 14.21 5.42 8.76
C GLY A 227 14.06 4.88 7.33
N GLN A 228 15.17 4.34 6.84
CA GLN A 228 15.24 3.57 5.61
C GLN A 228 15.69 2.14 5.94
N ARG A 229 15.03 1.13 5.36
CA ARG A 229 15.34 -0.30 5.61
C ARG A 229 15.27 -1.13 4.33
N PRO A 230 15.99 -2.26 4.23
CA PRO A 230 15.86 -3.17 3.09
C PRO A 230 14.41 -3.67 2.94
N PHE A 231 13.93 -3.76 1.71
CA PHE A 231 12.57 -4.22 1.41
C PHE A 231 12.46 -4.75 -0.03
N GLN A 232 12.10 -6.03 -0.18
CA GLN A 232 11.80 -6.68 -1.47
C GLN A 232 12.87 -6.45 -2.56
N GLY A 233 14.15 -6.62 -2.23
CA GLY A 233 15.26 -6.41 -3.18
C GLY A 233 15.73 -4.96 -3.28
N GLY A 234 14.90 -4.00 -2.87
CA GLY A 234 15.22 -2.59 -2.77
C GLY A 234 15.27 -2.09 -1.33
N TRP A 235 14.84 -0.84 -1.15
CA TRP A 235 14.73 -0.18 0.15
C TRP A 235 13.35 0.43 0.33
N LEU A 236 12.95 0.65 1.58
CA LEU A 236 11.75 1.38 1.94
C LEU A 236 12.16 2.54 2.83
N ARG A 237 11.80 3.76 2.44
CA ARG A 237 11.99 4.98 3.25
C ARG A 237 10.63 5.49 3.72
N GLN A 238 10.48 5.66 5.03
CA GLN A 238 9.22 6.07 5.64
C GLN A 238 9.16 7.59 5.85
N HIS A 239 7.96 8.13 5.78
CA HIS A 239 7.60 9.48 6.18
C HIS A 239 6.26 9.42 6.92
N TRP A 240 6.06 10.27 7.93
CA TRP A 240 4.77 10.33 8.65
C TRP A 240 4.40 11.77 8.99
N ARG A 241 3.09 12.07 9.02
CA ARG A 241 2.54 13.35 9.44
C ARG A 241 1.44 13.10 10.46
N ALA A 242 1.57 13.72 11.63
CA ALA A 242 0.53 13.67 12.66
C ALA A 242 -0.73 14.41 12.19
N ILE A 243 -1.90 13.86 12.51
CA ILE A 243 -3.21 14.48 12.33
C ILE A 243 -4.02 14.35 13.62
N ASP A 244 -5.15 15.07 13.71
CA ASP A 244 -6.04 15.04 14.88
C ASP A 244 -5.29 15.23 16.22
N GLY A 245 -4.48 16.28 16.30
CA GLY A 245 -3.67 16.58 17.50
C GLY A 245 -2.62 15.53 17.84
N GLY A 246 -2.30 14.61 16.92
CA GLY A 246 -1.34 13.51 17.10
C GLY A 246 -1.96 12.18 17.53
N SER A 247 -3.29 12.08 17.60
CA SER A 247 -3.98 10.81 17.90
C SER A 247 -3.91 9.80 16.74
N GLN A 248 -3.60 10.31 15.54
CA GLN A 248 -3.56 9.59 14.28
C GLN A 248 -2.41 10.10 13.42
N ILE A 249 -2.00 9.31 12.43
CA ILE A 249 -0.98 9.66 11.46
C ILE A 249 -1.42 9.33 10.03
N PHE A 250 -0.93 10.11 9.07
CA PHE A 250 -0.69 9.62 7.72
C PHE A 250 0.75 9.13 7.61
N SER A 251 0.96 8.08 6.83
CA SER A 251 2.28 7.57 6.49
C SER A 251 2.45 7.46 4.98
N VAL A 252 3.63 7.84 4.50
CA VAL A 252 4.05 7.70 3.11
C VAL A 252 5.34 6.89 3.09
N SER A 253 5.31 5.71 2.49
CA SER A 253 6.48 4.86 2.30
C SER A 253 6.92 4.89 0.84
N LEU A 254 8.15 5.30 0.61
CA LEU A 254 8.78 5.32 -0.72
C LEU A 254 9.54 4.02 -0.91
N LEU A 255 9.21 3.26 -1.94
CA LEU A 255 9.92 2.04 -2.32
C LEU A 255 10.99 2.39 -3.35
N LEU A 256 12.23 2.10 -2.99
CA LEU A 256 13.43 2.60 -3.64
C LEU A 256 14.23 1.49 -4.31
N TYR A 257 14.88 1.84 -5.42
CA TYR A 257 15.97 1.11 -6.03
C TYR A 257 17.15 2.07 -6.24
N ARG A 258 18.33 1.54 -6.56
CA ARG A 258 19.52 2.32 -6.88
C ARG A 258 19.89 2.12 -8.34
N THR A 259 20.24 3.20 -9.03
CA THR A 259 20.81 3.10 -10.38
C THR A 259 22.24 2.60 -10.31
N ASN A 260 22.73 1.91 -11.36
CA ASN A 260 24.06 1.28 -11.33
C ASN A 260 25.21 2.19 -11.74
N GLU A 261 25.01 3.50 -11.84
CA GLU A 261 26.10 4.41 -12.18
C GLU A 261 27.12 4.46 -11.02
N GLN A 262 28.30 3.87 -11.26
CA GLN A 262 29.35 3.64 -10.26
C GLN A 262 29.91 4.91 -9.62
N SER A 263 29.75 6.08 -10.26
CA SER A 263 30.24 7.37 -9.75
C SER A 263 29.18 8.21 -9.03
N SER A 264 27.89 7.86 -9.15
CA SER A 264 26.79 8.56 -8.48
C SER A 264 25.53 7.69 -8.44
N GLN A 265 25.53 6.65 -7.61
CA GLN A 265 24.32 5.85 -7.38
C GLN A 265 23.19 6.77 -6.90
N LYS A 266 22.17 6.94 -7.74
CA LYS A 266 20.96 7.69 -7.38
C LYS A 266 19.96 6.74 -6.76
N GLU A 267 19.31 7.16 -5.69
CA GLU A 267 18.14 6.48 -5.15
C GLU A 267 16.90 6.95 -5.90
N CYS A 268 16.18 6.01 -6.47
CA CYS A 268 15.02 6.24 -7.32
C CYS A 268 13.80 5.51 -6.76
N ILE A 269 12.61 6.08 -6.92
CA ILE A 269 11.36 5.52 -6.41
C ILE A 269 10.65 4.80 -7.54
N TYR A 270 10.22 3.56 -7.32
CA TYR A 270 9.34 2.84 -8.25
C TYR A 270 7.90 2.72 -7.73
N SER A 271 7.68 2.90 -6.42
CA SER A 271 6.36 2.83 -5.80
C SER A 271 6.25 3.73 -4.58
N VAL A 272 5.08 4.35 -4.40
CA VAL A 272 4.69 5.15 -3.25
C VAL A 272 3.48 4.49 -2.59
N LYS A 273 3.62 4.17 -1.31
CA LYS A 273 2.54 3.61 -0.47
C LYS A 273 2.06 4.67 0.49
N ILE A 274 0.75 4.92 0.51
CA ILE A 274 0.11 5.85 1.43
C ILE A 274 -0.82 5.05 2.32
N ASP A 275 -0.71 5.25 3.62
CA ASP A 275 -1.54 4.61 4.64
C ASP A 275 -1.81 5.63 5.77
N GLY A 276 -2.59 5.22 6.75
CA GLY A 276 -2.66 5.91 8.02
C GLY A 276 -3.09 4.98 9.13
N GLY A 277 -3.27 5.55 10.31
CA GLY A 277 -3.65 4.77 11.47
C GLY A 277 -3.39 5.52 12.76
N LYS A 278 -3.43 4.78 13.85
CA LYS A 278 -2.94 5.26 15.15
C LYS A 278 -1.41 5.12 15.19
N PRO A 279 -0.70 6.05 15.86
CA PRO A 279 0.75 5.98 16.03
C PRO A 279 1.24 4.66 16.66
#